data_AF-A0A6L8GMU5-F1
#
_entry.id   AF-A0A6L8GMU5-F1
#
_cell.length_a   1.000
_cell.length_b   1.000
_cell.length_c   1.000
_cell.angle_alpha   90.00
_cell.angle_beta   90.00
_cell.angle_gamma   90.00
#
_symmetry.space_group_name_H-M   'P 1'
#
loop_
_entity.id
_entity.type
_entity.pdbx_description
1 polymer ?
#
loop_
_entity_poly.entity_id
_entity_poly.type
_entity_poly.pdbx_seq_one_letter_code
_entity_poly.pdbx_strand_id
1 'polypeptide(L)'
;MRSRLFWSLGLQNINTTVFDTKDLSGKTWRASGYARLTSTLPIWQGEILEDPTQALRHVPLPIRPEVSLTTFLIAHSSSYGDHSGQRYYTLGVLSDVAVGHFSRPYLDYTKLSIGSSVSIVEQRSRFSFDRAVDLGLFHVSWTQQLAGPLLLSTSMSYNIDRRSEKYGNRIDSIFELKWQRRAYGLGLFYSPERKLGGLQISINGFDWRGTGTPFIPYTPSSWPQDDR
;
A
#
# COMPACT_ATOMS: atom_id res chain seq x y z
N MET A 1 8.64 -19.40 -3.53
CA MET A 1 7.29 -18.81 -3.71
C MET A 1 6.72 -18.53 -2.33
N ARG A 2 6.25 -17.30 -2.06
CA ARG A 2 5.66 -16.91 -0.78
C ARG A 2 4.20 -16.51 -1.00
N SER A 3 3.29 -17.16 -0.28
CA SER A 3 1.86 -16.87 -0.36
C SER A 3 1.34 -16.25 0.93
N ARG A 4 0.41 -15.30 0.82
CA ARG A 4 -0.23 -14.63 1.96
C ARG A 4 -1.72 -14.49 1.70
N LEU A 5 -2.52 -14.87 2.68
CA LEU A 5 -3.95 -14.60 2.72
C LEU A 5 -4.19 -13.46 3.70
N PHE A 6 -4.91 -12.42 3.26
CA PHE A 6 -5.49 -11.40 4.12
C PHE A 6 -7.00 -11.44 3.95
N TRP A 7 -7.74 -11.36 5.04
CA TRP A 7 -9.19 -11.29 4.99
C TRP A 7 -9.73 -10.36 6.06
N SER A 8 -10.89 -9.78 5.81
CA SER A 8 -11.61 -8.94 6.76
C SER A 8 -13.11 -9.09 6.59
N LEU A 9 -13.82 -8.93 7.70
CA LEU A 9 -15.28 -8.84 7.75
C LEU A 9 -15.66 -7.50 8.36
N GLY A 10 -16.80 -6.94 7.94
CA GLY A 10 -17.28 -5.66 8.41
C GLY A 10 -18.79 -5.63 8.53
N LEU A 11 -19.28 -4.97 9.57
CA LEU A 11 -20.68 -4.62 9.80
C LEU A 11 -20.76 -3.12 10.05
N GLN A 12 -21.63 -2.44 9.31
CA GLN A 12 -21.73 -0.98 9.33
C GLN A 12 -23.19 -0.57 9.29
N ASN A 13 -23.55 0.48 10.04
CA ASN A 13 -24.81 1.19 9.85
C ASN A 13 -24.50 2.46 9.04
N ILE A 14 -25.06 2.56 7.85
CA ILE A 14 -24.73 3.61 6.88
C ILE A 14 -25.99 4.40 6.51
N ASN A 15 -25.79 5.66 6.15
CA ASN A 15 -26.79 6.51 5.52
C ASN A 15 -26.12 7.19 4.34
N THR A 16 -26.53 6.86 3.11
CA THR A 16 -25.78 7.25 1.90
C THR A 16 -26.69 7.39 0.69
N THR A 17 -26.15 7.97 -0.38
CA THR A 17 -26.88 8.26 -1.62
C THR A 17 -26.95 7.04 -2.51
N VAL A 18 -28.15 6.76 -3.00
CA VAL A 18 -28.36 5.71 -4.01
C VAL A 18 -27.76 6.20 -5.33
N PHE A 19 -27.08 5.30 -6.04
CA PHE A 19 -26.44 5.59 -7.30
C PHE A 19 -27.49 6.05 -8.32
N ASP A 20 -27.15 7.12 -9.05
CA ASP A 20 -27.99 7.73 -10.08
C ASP A 20 -29.32 8.32 -9.56
N THR A 21 -29.45 8.50 -8.25
CA THR A 21 -30.53 9.30 -7.66
C THR A 21 -29.94 10.38 -6.75
N LYS A 22 -30.72 11.43 -6.47
CA LYS A 22 -30.40 12.41 -5.41
C LYS A 22 -30.92 11.97 -4.05
N ASP A 23 -31.50 10.77 -3.97
CA ASP A 23 -32.19 10.29 -2.78
C ASP A 23 -31.23 9.56 -1.83
N LEU A 24 -31.43 9.81 -0.54
CA LEU A 24 -30.79 9.06 0.52
C LEU A 24 -31.52 7.72 0.69
N SER A 25 -30.79 6.62 0.89
CA SER A 25 -31.41 5.32 1.18
C SER A 25 -32.08 5.24 2.56
N GLY A 26 -31.90 6.26 3.39
CA GLY A 26 -32.11 6.14 4.83
C GLY A 26 -31.04 5.26 5.50
N LYS A 27 -31.20 5.05 6.82
CA LYS A 27 -30.29 4.20 7.61
C LYS A 27 -30.46 2.73 7.19
N THR A 28 -29.37 2.10 6.78
CA THR A 28 -29.34 0.68 6.43
C THR A 28 -28.11 0.00 7.04
N TRP A 29 -28.24 -1.30 7.31
CA TRP A 29 -27.11 -2.13 7.69
C TRP A 29 -26.40 -2.67 6.45
N ARG A 30 -25.07 -2.68 6.50
CA ARG A 30 -24.18 -3.24 5.49
C ARG A 30 -23.32 -4.30 6.15
N ALA A 31 -23.36 -5.52 5.62
CA ALA A 31 -22.38 -6.56 5.90
C ALA A 31 -21.42 -6.67 4.71
N SER A 32 -20.12 -6.77 4.97
CA SER A 32 -19.11 -6.91 3.92
C SER A 32 -18.04 -7.93 4.30
N GLY A 33 -17.56 -8.67 3.31
CA GLY A 33 -16.39 -9.54 3.41
C GLY A 33 -15.39 -9.22 2.31
N TYR A 34 -14.12 -9.27 2.67
CA TYR A 34 -12.99 -9.08 1.76
C TYR A 34 -11.97 -10.17 2.00
N ALA A 35 -11.45 -10.74 0.92
CA ALA A 35 -10.32 -11.65 0.97
C ALA A 35 -9.34 -11.31 -0.17
N ARG A 36 -8.05 -11.36 0.14
CA ARG A 36 -6.95 -11.20 -0.82
C ARG A 36 -5.94 -12.31 -0.62
N LEU A 37 -5.84 -13.18 -1.61
CA LEU A 37 -4.75 -14.13 -1.74
C LEU A 37 -3.67 -13.50 -2.63
N THR A 38 -2.44 -13.44 -2.15
CA THR A 38 -1.30 -12.90 -2.90
C THR A 38 -0.20 -13.95 -2.91
N SER A 39 0.40 -14.20 -4.08
CA SER A 39 1.55 -15.09 -4.22
C SER A 39 2.68 -14.39 -4.96
N THR A 40 3.85 -14.33 -4.33
CA THR A 40 5.04 -13.69 -4.88
C THR A 40 6.09 -14.74 -5.21
N LEU A 41 6.52 -14.73 -6.48
CA LEU A 41 7.62 -15.50 -7.00
C LEU A 41 8.84 -14.56 -7.14
N PRO A 42 9.88 -14.69 -6.30
CA PRO A 42 11.14 -14.01 -6.55
C PRO A 42 11.79 -14.66 -7.78
N ILE A 43 11.99 -13.88 -8.84
CA ILE A 43 12.66 -14.33 -10.07
C ILE A 43 14.17 -14.21 -9.89
N TRP A 44 14.62 -13.08 -9.34
CA TRP A 44 16.01 -12.83 -9.02
C TRP A 44 16.11 -12.01 -7.74
N GLN A 45 17.15 -12.26 -6.95
CA GLN A 45 17.46 -11.51 -5.74
C GLN A 45 18.96 -11.28 -5.67
N GLY A 46 19.35 -10.02 -5.52
CA GLY A 46 20.71 -9.63 -5.20
C GLY A 46 20.97 -9.68 -3.70
N GLU A 47 22.16 -9.24 -3.32
CA GLU A 47 22.59 -9.15 -1.93
C GLU A 47 22.31 -7.74 -1.36
N ILE A 48 22.12 -7.69 -0.04
CA ILE A 48 22.10 -6.41 0.68
C ILE A 48 23.54 -5.94 0.89
N LEU A 49 23.74 -4.64 1.10
CA LEU A 49 25.05 -4.14 1.52
C LEU A 49 25.43 -4.73 2.89
N GLU A 50 26.64 -5.24 3.00
CA GLU A 50 27.14 -5.87 4.23
C GLU A 50 27.30 -4.86 5.37
N ASP A 51 27.83 -3.66 5.07
CA ASP A 51 28.01 -2.59 6.05
C ASP A 51 26.65 -2.01 6.46
N PRO A 52 26.22 -2.19 7.72
CA PRO A 52 24.92 -1.71 8.19
C PRO A 52 24.78 -0.18 8.12
N THR A 53 25.89 0.56 8.22
CA THR A 53 25.88 2.03 8.15
C THR A 53 25.52 2.51 6.75
N GLN A 54 25.98 1.79 5.73
CA GLN A 54 25.64 2.05 4.33
C GLN A 54 24.27 1.48 3.98
N ALA A 55 23.95 0.26 4.40
CA ALA A 55 22.70 -0.42 4.12
C ALA A 55 21.46 0.32 4.68
N LEU A 56 21.62 1.02 5.80
CA LEU A 56 20.56 1.74 6.51
C LEU A 56 20.69 3.26 6.40
N ARG A 57 21.55 3.77 5.52
CA ARG A 57 21.88 5.20 5.43
C ARG A 57 20.65 6.09 5.24
N HIS A 58 19.74 5.66 4.36
CA HIS A 58 18.54 6.42 3.99
C HIS A 58 17.24 5.68 4.33
N VAL A 59 17.28 4.40 4.71
CA VAL A 59 16.10 3.56 4.91
C VAL A 59 16.13 2.81 6.24
N PRO A 60 14.97 2.54 6.84
CA PRO A 60 14.88 1.77 8.09
C PRO A 60 15.21 0.29 7.92
N LEU A 61 15.04 -0.26 6.71
CA LEU A 61 15.35 -1.64 6.35
C LEU A 61 16.24 -1.65 5.12
N PRO A 62 17.27 -2.52 5.05
CA PRO A 62 18.16 -2.59 3.89
C PRO A 62 17.38 -2.92 2.62
N ILE A 63 17.64 -2.18 1.55
CA ILE A 63 17.09 -2.50 0.24
C ILE A 63 17.87 -3.66 -0.36
N ARG A 64 17.13 -4.68 -0.78
CA ARG A 64 17.64 -5.80 -1.57
C ARG A 64 17.23 -5.57 -3.03
N PRO A 65 18.17 -5.46 -3.97
CA PRO A 65 17.85 -5.51 -5.39
C PRO A 65 17.10 -6.81 -5.71
N GLU A 66 15.99 -6.72 -6.42
CA GLU A 66 15.18 -7.90 -6.73
C GLU A 66 14.37 -7.73 -8.01
N VAL A 67 14.09 -8.87 -8.65
CA VAL A 67 13.04 -9.00 -9.66
C VAL A 67 12.03 -9.99 -9.11
N SER A 68 10.77 -9.59 -9.05
CA SER A 68 9.70 -10.47 -8.58
C SER A 68 8.46 -10.38 -9.44
N LEU A 69 7.68 -11.45 -9.39
CA LEU A 69 6.36 -11.53 -10.00
C LEU A 69 5.34 -11.87 -8.92
N THR A 70 4.43 -10.95 -8.66
CA THR A 70 3.34 -11.11 -7.71
C THR A 70 2.04 -11.33 -8.46
N THR A 71 1.32 -12.39 -8.13
CA THR A 71 -0.06 -12.62 -8.56
C THR A 71 -0.99 -12.40 -7.36
N PHE A 72 -2.20 -11.93 -7.62
CA PHE A 72 -3.20 -11.76 -6.58
C PHE A 72 -4.60 -12.07 -7.07
N LEU A 73 -5.38 -12.64 -6.16
CA LEU A 73 -6.82 -12.83 -6.29
C LEU A 73 -7.50 -12.09 -5.14
N ILE A 74 -8.43 -11.21 -5.48
CA ILE A 74 -9.28 -10.51 -4.53
C ILE A 74 -10.70 -11.05 -4.70
N ALA A 75 -11.37 -11.32 -3.60
CA ALA A 75 -12.80 -11.58 -3.54
C ALA A 75 -13.43 -10.57 -2.58
N HIS A 76 -14.52 -9.95 -3.00
CA HIS A 76 -15.28 -9.03 -2.17
C HIS A 76 -16.76 -9.34 -2.30
N SER A 77 -17.47 -9.28 -1.17
CA SER A 77 -18.91 -9.39 -1.10
C SER A 77 -19.46 -8.34 -0.14
N SER A 78 -20.51 -7.64 -0.54
CA SER A 78 -21.32 -6.79 0.34
C SER A 78 -22.80 -7.08 0.17
N SER A 79 -23.54 -7.00 1.27
CA SER A 79 -24.99 -7.13 1.32
C SER A 79 -25.57 -6.04 2.19
N TYR A 80 -26.74 -5.56 1.81
CA TYR A 80 -27.49 -4.50 2.47
C TYR A 80 -28.79 -5.02 3.05
N GLY A 81 -29.41 -4.25 3.97
CA GLY A 81 -30.67 -4.64 4.62
C GLY A 81 -31.86 -4.84 3.67
N ASP A 82 -31.77 -4.34 2.45
CA ASP A 82 -32.76 -4.50 1.38
C ASP A 82 -32.45 -5.67 0.42
N HIS A 83 -31.54 -6.56 0.80
CA HIS A 83 -31.01 -7.68 0.00
C HIS A 83 -30.26 -7.27 -1.29
N SER A 84 -30.04 -5.97 -1.51
CA SER A 84 -29.11 -5.52 -2.54
C SER A 84 -27.67 -5.78 -2.09
N GLY A 85 -26.73 -5.77 -3.03
CA GLY A 85 -25.34 -6.08 -2.70
C GLY A 85 -24.40 -5.96 -3.88
N GLN A 86 -23.13 -6.24 -3.62
CA GLN A 86 -22.12 -6.32 -4.67
C GLN A 86 -21.14 -7.46 -4.40
N ARG A 87 -20.90 -8.24 -5.45
CA ARG A 87 -19.88 -9.27 -5.46
C ARG A 87 -18.96 -9.06 -6.64
N TYR A 88 -17.66 -9.05 -6.35
CA TYR A 88 -16.65 -8.99 -7.40
C TYR A 88 -15.42 -9.80 -7.04
N TYR A 89 -14.75 -10.24 -8.10
CA TYR A 89 -13.50 -10.97 -8.04
C TYR A 89 -12.50 -10.28 -8.94
N THR A 90 -11.30 -9.98 -8.43
CA THR A 90 -10.23 -9.36 -9.20
C THR A 90 -9.05 -10.29 -9.26
N LEU A 91 -8.62 -10.66 -10.46
CA LEU A 91 -7.38 -11.37 -10.70
C LEU A 91 -6.36 -10.40 -11.26
N GLY A 92 -5.13 -10.44 -10.76
CA GLY A 92 -4.08 -9.57 -11.27
C GLY A 92 -2.68 -10.11 -11.10
N VAL A 93 -1.77 -9.45 -11.80
CA VAL A 93 -0.34 -9.70 -11.79
C VAL A 93 0.40 -8.37 -11.69
N LEU A 94 1.53 -8.36 -10.98
CA LEU A 94 2.41 -7.23 -10.78
C LEU A 94 3.85 -7.75 -10.84
N SER A 95 4.64 -7.24 -11.77
CA SER A 95 6.08 -7.46 -11.81
C SER A 95 6.77 -6.25 -11.20
N ASP A 96 7.71 -6.51 -10.29
CA ASP A 96 8.56 -5.50 -9.66
C ASP A 96 10.01 -5.77 -10.05
N VAL A 97 10.72 -4.72 -10.47
CA VAL A 97 12.17 -4.70 -10.71
C VAL A 97 12.75 -3.58 -9.88
N ALA A 98 13.59 -3.90 -8.90
CA ALA A 98 14.31 -2.95 -8.08
C ALA A 98 15.82 -3.20 -8.21
N VAL A 99 16.56 -2.15 -8.54
CA VAL A 99 18.02 -2.20 -8.69
C VAL A 99 18.70 -1.20 -7.76
N GLY A 100 19.88 -1.62 -7.28
CA GLY A 100 20.73 -0.91 -6.35
C GLY A 100 20.16 -0.73 -4.93
N HIS A 101 20.86 0.04 -4.10
CA HIS A 101 20.75 -0.07 -2.63
C HIS A 101 20.28 1.20 -1.92
N PHE A 102 20.11 2.31 -2.64
CA PHE A 102 19.74 3.62 -2.10
C PHE A 102 20.70 4.09 -0.98
N SER A 103 22.01 3.95 -1.24
CA SER A 103 23.08 4.29 -0.31
C SER A 103 24.10 5.25 -0.91
N ARG A 104 24.35 5.15 -2.22
CA ARG A 104 25.27 6.06 -2.92
C ARG A 104 24.65 7.45 -3.10
N PRO A 105 25.49 8.49 -3.31
CA PRO A 105 25.00 9.87 -3.34
C PRO A 105 24.06 10.20 -4.49
N TYR A 106 24.09 9.50 -5.62
CA TYR A 106 23.28 9.81 -6.80
C TYR A 106 22.90 8.55 -7.55
N LEU A 107 21.67 8.51 -8.08
CA LEU A 107 21.19 7.49 -9.02
C LEU A 107 21.45 6.02 -8.63
N ASP A 108 21.54 5.71 -7.33
CA ASP A 108 21.84 4.36 -6.84
C ASP A 108 20.62 3.45 -6.84
N TYR A 109 19.42 4.02 -6.87
CA TYR A 109 18.20 3.24 -6.70
C TYR A 109 17.18 3.57 -7.77
N THR A 110 16.70 2.52 -8.41
CA THR A 110 15.60 2.59 -9.37
C THR A 110 14.66 1.42 -9.11
N LYS A 111 13.36 1.70 -9.09
CA LYS A 111 12.32 0.69 -9.04
C LYS A 111 11.31 0.92 -10.16
N LEU A 112 10.96 -0.14 -10.87
CA LEU A 112 9.91 -0.18 -11.86
C LEU A 112 8.91 -1.26 -11.47
N SER A 113 7.63 -0.93 -11.42
CA SER A 113 6.56 -1.90 -11.23
C SER A 113 5.57 -1.81 -12.38
N ILE A 114 5.22 -2.94 -12.97
CA ILE A 114 4.25 -3.02 -14.06
C ILE A 114 3.25 -4.11 -13.71
N GLY A 115 1.96 -3.80 -13.78
CA GLY A 115 0.92 -4.75 -13.43
C GLY A 115 -0.33 -4.59 -14.26
N SER A 116 -1.14 -5.64 -14.26
CA SER A 116 -2.46 -5.61 -14.86
C SER A 116 -3.42 -6.45 -14.03
N SER A 117 -4.68 -6.06 -14.00
CA SER A 117 -5.74 -6.81 -13.34
C SER A 117 -7.06 -6.74 -14.10
N VAL A 118 -7.86 -7.78 -13.96
CA VAL A 118 -9.22 -7.87 -14.49
C VAL A 118 -10.16 -8.21 -13.34
N SER A 119 -11.32 -7.54 -13.32
CA SER A 119 -12.37 -7.77 -12.34
C SER A 119 -13.63 -8.31 -13.02
N ILE A 120 -14.26 -9.30 -12.38
CA ILE A 120 -15.58 -9.81 -12.73
C ILE A 120 -16.54 -9.34 -11.65
N VAL A 121 -17.61 -8.65 -12.04
CA VAL A 121 -18.63 -8.12 -11.13
C VAL A 121 -19.94 -8.84 -11.41
N GLU A 122 -20.45 -9.60 -10.45
CA GLU A 122 -21.67 -10.39 -10.58
C GLU A 122 -22.92 -9.60 -10.20
N GLN A 123 -22.81 -8.79 -9.14
CA GLN A 123 -23.87 -7.92 -8.64
C GLN A 123 -23.30 -6.53 -8.45
N ARG A 124 -24.02 -5.50 -8.86
CA ARG A 124 -23.57 -4.11 -8.71
C ARG A 124 -24.25 -3.48 -7.52
N SER A 125 -23.47 -2.77 -6.72
CA SER A 125 -24.02 -2.02 -5.60
C SER A 125 -24.99 -0.95 -6.10
N ARG A 126 -26.07 -0.77 -5.34
CA ARG A 126 -26.98 0.35 -5.53
C ARG A 126 -26.40 1.67 -5.06
N PHE A 127 -25.23 1.69 -4.42
CA PHE A 127 -24.62 2.89 -3.85
C PHE A 127 -23.38 3.33 -4.63
N SER A 128 -23.22 4.64 -4.80
CA SER A 128 -22.13 5.20 -5.62
C SER A 128 -20.74 4.98 -5.02
N PHE A 129 -20.62 4.99 -3.69
CA PHE A 129 -19.34 4.96 -2.98
C PHE A 129 -18.61 3.61 -3.06
N ASP A 130 -19.33 2.49 -3.27
CA ASP A 130 -18.73 1.14 -3.31
C ASP A 130 -18.98 0.39 -4.61
N ARG A 131 -19.43 1.06 -5.68
CA ARG A 131 -19.56 0.44 -7.00
C ARG A 131 -18.20 0.11 -7.60
N ALA A 132 -17.99 -1.16 -7.91
CA ALA A 132 -16.86 -1.61 -8.74
C ALA A 132 -17.25 -1.46 -10.22
N VAL A 133 -16.72 -0.44 -10.89
CA VAL A 133 -17.06 -0.13 -12.29
C VAL A 133 -15.91 -0.41 -13.25
N ASP A 134 -14.67 -0.37 -12.79
CA ASP A 134 -13.48 -0.62 -13.61
C ASP A 134 -13.12 -2.11 -13.62
N LEU A 135 -13.36 -2.76 -14.77
CA LEU A 135 -13.19 -4.20 -14.93
C LEU A 135 -11.79 -4.59 -15.42
N GLY A 136 -10.97 -3.63 -15.83
CA GLY A 136 -9.63 -3.89 -16.36
C GLY A 136 -8.70 -2.72 -16.08
N LEU A 137 -7.59 -2.98 -15.39
CA LEU A 137 -6.62 -1.96 -15.00
C LEU A 137 -5.22 -2.38 -15.42
N PHE A 138 -4.49 -1.45 -16.03
CA PHE A 138 -3.06 -1.53 -16.27
C PHE A 138 -2.37 -0.47 -15.42
N HIS A 139 -1.31 -0.85 -14.71
CA HIS A 139 -0.60 0.00 -13.77
C HIS A 139 0.89 -0.01 -14.07
N VAL A 140 1.50 1.17 -14.08
CA VAL A 140 2.95 1.33 -14.15
C VAL A 140 3.37 2.30 -13.07
N SER A 141 4.42 1.97 -12.32
CA SER A 141 5.08 2.92 -11.41
C SER A 141 6.58 2.86 -11.57
N TRP A 142 7.22 4.02 -11.44
CA TRP A 142 8.65 4.20 -11.52
C TRP A 142 9.12 5.07 -10.37
N THR A 143 10.18 4.66 -9.70
CA THR A 143 10.82 5.42 -8.62
C THR A 143 12.31 5.48 -8.89
N GLN A 144 12.89 6.66 -8.75
CA GLN A 144 14.31 6.92 -8.99
C GLN A 144 14.89 7.78 -7.87
N GLN A 145 16.01 7.36 -7.32
CA GLN A 145 16.82 8.24 -6.48
C GLN A 145 17.48 9.28 -7.37
N LEU A 146 17.30 10.54 -7.01
CA LEU A 146 17.98 11.65 -7.67
C LEU A 146 19.32 11.92 -6.98
N ALA A 147 19.27 12.27 -5.69
CA ALA A 147 20.43 12.66 -4.90
C ALA A 147 20.21 12.39 -3.40
N GLY A 148 21.14 11.69 -2.76
CA GLY A 148 21.10 11.34 -1.34
C GLY A 148 19.74 10.77 -0.93
N PRO A 149 19.01 11.38 0.01
CA PRO A 149 17.70 10.92 0.45
C PRO A 149 16.54 11.25 -0.53
N LEU A 150 16.78 11.96 -1.63
CA LEU A 150 15.74 12.45 -2.53
C LEU A 150 15.37 11.41 -3.59
N LEU A 151 14.09 11.08 -3.67
CA LEU A 151 13.49 10.18 -4.65
C LEU A 151 12.40 10.91 -5.43
N LEU A 152 12.31 10.62 -6.72
CA LEU A 152 11.17 10.95 -7.56
C LEU A 152 10.39 9.66 -7.84
N SER A 153 9.08 9.68 -7.61
CA SER A 153 8.18 8.57 -7.88
C SER A 153 7.05 9.04 -8.78
N THR A 154 6.71 8.25 -9.79
CA THR A 154 5.54 8.47 -10.63
C THR A 154 4.79 7.16 -10.79
N SER A 155 3.47 7.25 -10.83
CA SER A 155 2.63 6.10 -11.15
C SER A 155 1.49 6.51 -12.05
N MET A 156 1.07 5.61 -12.93
CA MET A 156 0.02 5.82 -13.89
C MET A 156 -0.84 4.57 -13.97
N SER A 157 -2.15 4.74 -14.00
CA SER A 157 -3.13 3.66 -14.14
C SER A 157 -4.04 3.93 -15.33
N TYR A 158 -4.30 2.92 -16.15
CA TYR A 158 -5.11 3.00 -17.36
C TYR A 158 -6.22 1.96 -17.32
N ASN A 159 -7.38 2.33 -17.87
CA ASN A 159 -8.47 1.39 -18.07
C ASN A 159 -8.20 0.56 -19.34
N ILE A 160 -8.12 -0.75 -19.18
CA ILE A 160 -7.89 -1.70 -20.28
C ILE A 160 -9.09 -2.64 -20.51
N ASP A 161 -10.24 -2.34 -19.91
CA ASP A 161 -11.49 -3.04 -20.19
C ASP A 161 -12.04 -2.62 -21.55
N ARG A 162 -11.95 -3.53 -22.53
CA ARG A 162 -12.46 -3.31 -23.90
C ARG A 162 -13.98 -3.08 -23.96
N ARG A 163 -14.72 -3.45 -22.92
CA ARG A 163 -16.16 -3.25 -22.82
C ARG A 163 -16.53 -1.90 -22.20
N SER A 164 -15.55 -1.15 -21.70
CA SER A 164 -15.75 0.17 -21.12
C SER A 164 -15.64 1.25 -22.20
N GLU A 165 -16.54 2.23 -22.18
CA GLU A 165 -16.43 3.46 -22.98
C GLU A 165 -15.15 4.26 -22.67
N LYS A 166 -14.53 3.98 -21.52
CA LYS A 166 -13.28 4.60 -21.07
C LYS A 166 -12.05 3.74 -21.39
N TYR A 167 -12.14 2.76 -22.29
CA TYR A 167 -10.98 1.96 -22.71
C TYR A 167 -9.84 2.86 -23.20
N GLY A 168 -8.62 2.60 -22.72
CA GLY A 168 -7.43 3.40 -23.03
C GLY A 168 -7.33 4.71 -22.27
N ASN A 169 -8.40 5.14 -21.58
CA ASN A 169 -8.34 6.34 -20.76
C ASN A 169 -7.50 6.08 -19.51
N ARG A 170 -6.73 7.09 -19.15
CA ARG A 170 -6.01 7.15 -17.89
C ARG A 170 -7.00 7.31 -16.73
N ILE A 171 -6.90 6.40 -15.76
CA ILE A 171 -7.70 6.39 -14.53
C ILE A 171 -7.09 7.39 -13.53
N ASP A 172 -5.77 7.33 -13.35
CA ASP A 172 -5.06 8.16 -12.38
C ASP A 172 -3.58 8.29 -12.76
N SER A 173 -2.97 9.40 -12.37
CA SER A 173 -1.53 9.58 -12.32
C SER A 173 -1.14 10.22 -11.00
N ILE A 174 -0.05 9.76 -10.41
CA ILE A 174 0.50 10.32 -9.18
C ILE A 174 1.94 10.67 -9.44
N PHE A 175 2.33 11.90 -9.16
CA PHE A 175 3.71 12.35 -9.11
C PHE A 175 4.06 12.67 -7.68
N GLU A 176 5.14 12.09 -7.17
CA GLU A 176 5.56 12.21 -5.78
C GLU A 176 7.06 12.52 -5.70
N LEU A 177 7.42 13.57 -4.95
CA LEU A 177 8.79 13.85 -4.56
C LEU A 177 8.96 13.45 -3.09
N LYS A 178 9.96 12.61 -2.79
CA LYS A 178 10.17 12.05 -1.46
C LYS A 178 11.54 12.39 -0.94
N TRP A 179 11.60 12.82 0.31
CA TRP A 179 12.82 12.92 1.10
C TRP A 179 12.80 11.81 2.15
N GLN A 180 13.63 10.79 1.98
CA GLN A 180 13.62 9.60 2.80
C GLN A 180 14.91 9.45 3.61
N ARG A 181 14.76 9.35 4.94
CA ARG A 181 15.82 9.06 5.89
C ARG A 181 15.43 7.83 6.72
N ARG A 182 16.40 7.26 7.41
CA ARG A 182 16.20 6.08 8.26
C ARG A 182 15.05 6.26 9.26
N ALA A 183 15.03 7.40 9.97
CA ALA A 183 14.08 7.66 11.05
C ALA A 183 12.78 8.34 10.60
N TYR A 184 12.77 9.03 9.46
CA TYR A 184 11.59 9.75 8.99
C TYR A 184 11.61 9.92 7.47
N GLY A 185 10.45 10.21 6.90
CA GLY A 185 10.27 10.51 5.49
C GLY A 185 9.22 11.60 5.30
N LEU A 186 9.45 12.43 4.30
CA LEU A 186 8.52 13.47 3.84
C LEU A 186 8.24 13.22 2.37
N GLY A 187 6.98 13.21 1.97
CA GLY A 187 6.53 13.08 0.58
C GLY A 187 5.60 14.23 0.22
N LEU A 188 5.79 14.82 -0.95
CA LEU A 188 4.83 15.71 -1.59
C LEU A 188 4.30 15.00 -2.82
N PHE A 189 2.99 14.80 -2.91
CA PHE A 189 2.37 14.15 -4.07
C PHE A 189 1.25 14.98 -4.68
N TYR A 190 1.02 14.75 -5.97
CA TYR A 190 -0.08 15.36 -6.73
C TYR A 190 -0.66 14.38 -7.75
N SER A 191 -1.99 14.34 -7.83
CA SER A 191 -2.76 13.63 -8.84
C SER A 191 -3.56 14.64 -9.68
N PRO A 192 -3.19 14.86 -10.95
CA PRO A 192 -3.91 15.77 -11.85
C PRO A 192 -5.35 15.33 -12.11
N GLU A 193 -5.59 14.04 -12.29
CA GLU A 193 -6.91 13.48 -12.62
C GLU A 193 -7.89 13.68 -11.47
N ARG A 194 -7.41 13.54 -10.23
CA ARG A 194 -8.20 13.78 -9.02
C ARG A 194 -8.16 15.24 -8.55
N LYS A 195 -7.32 16.08 -9.16
CA LYS A 195 -7.00 17.45 -8.72
C LYS A 195 -6.65 17.51 -7.23
N LEU A 196 -5.93 16.50 -6.75
CA LEU A 196 -5.65 16.30 -5.34
C LEU A 196 -4.14 16.21 -5.12
N GLY A 197 -3.64 17.00 -4.18
CA GLY A 197 -2.27 16.91 -3.70
C GLY A 197 -2.22 16.85 -2.19
N GLY A 198 -1.12 16.37 -1.65
CA GLY A 198 -0.96 16.22 -0.22
C GLY A 198 0.47 16.04 0.23
N LEU A 199 0.66 16.15 1.54
CA LEU A 199 1.90 15.84 2.22
C LEU A 199 1.76 14.49 2.92
N GLN A 200 2.76 13.64 2.75
CA GLN A 200 2.91 12.38 3.47
C GLN A 200 4.07 12.50 4.44
N ILE A 201 3.81 12.23 5.72
CA ILE A 201 4.84 12.17 6.75
C ILE A 201 4.89 10.74 7.26
N SER A 202 6.06 10.13 7.21
CA SER A 202 6.34 8.82 7.80
C SER A 202 7.38 8.96 8.89
N ILE A 203 7.16 8.32 10.02
CA ILE A 203 8.14 8.27 11.11
C ILE A 203 8.37 6.79 11.42
N ASN A 204 9.64 6.39 11.47
CA ASN A 204 10.08 5.01 11.57
C ASN A 204 10.80 4.77 12.91
N GLY A 205 10.88 3.51 13.34
CA GLY A 205 11.67 3.12 14.52
C GLY A 205 10.92 3.12 15.85
N PHE A 206 9.58 3.07 15.84
CA PHE A 206 8.75 2.97 17.04
C PHE A 206 8.59 1.55 17.60
N ASP A 207 9.33 0.57 17.09
CA ASP A 207 9.25 -0.83 17.53
C ASP A 207 10.03 -1.08 18.85
N TRP A 208 9.92 -0.16 19.80
CA TRP A 208 10.58 -0.27 21.10
C TRP A 208 9.86 -1.31 21.96
N ARG A 209 10.51 -2.45 22.22
CA ARG A 209 10.02 -3.55 23.06
C ARG A 209 10.69 -3.67 24.44
N GLY A 210 11.47 -2.66 24.83
CA GLY A 210 12.23 -2.65 26.08
C GLY A 210 11.57 -1.74 27.11
N THR A 211 11.77 -2.01 28.39
CA THR A 211 11.25 -1.19 29.52
C THR A 211 11.88 0.20 29.63
N GLY A 212 12.81 0.53 28.72
CA GLY A 212 13.71 1.67 28.87
C GLY A 212 14.46 1.56 30.18
N THR A 213 15.61 0.87 30.19
CA THR A 213 16.48 0.93 31.36
C THR A 213 16.72 2.41 31.67
N PRO A 214 16.25 2.93 32.82
CA PRO A 214 16.41 4.33 33.12
C PRO A 214 17.90 4.67 33.02
N PHE A 215 18.22 5.86 32.53
CA PHE A 215 19.60 6.37 32.44
C PHE A 215 20.32 6.45 33.80
N ILE A 216 19.62 6.10 34.88
CA ILE A 216 20.12 6.03 36.24
C ILE A 216 20.29 4.55 36.60
N PRO A 217 21.52 4.09 36.89
CA PRO A 217 21.73 2.79 37.52
C PRO A 217 20.92 2.77 38.83
N TYR A 218 19.94 1.89 38.92
CA TYR A 218 19.31 1.60 40.20
C TYR A 218 20.30 0.78 41.03
N THR A 219 20.99 1.43 41.97
CA THR A 219 21.64 0.74 43.08
C THR A 219 20.57 0.49 44.13
N PRO A 220 20.20 -0.78 44.40
CA PRO A 220 19.32 -1.09 45.52
C PRO A 220 20.01 -0.60 46.80
N SER A 221 19.34 0.24 47.60
CA SER A 221 19.81 0.54 48.93
C SER A 221 19.81 -0.77 49.73
N SER A 222 20.97 -1.17 50.25
CA SER A 222 21.08 -2.29 51.19
C SER A 222 20.04 -2.14 52.28
N TRP A 223 19.18 -3.14 52.43
CA TRP A 223 18.24 -3.23 53.54
C TRP A 223 19.04 -3.19 54.85
N PRO A 224 18.60 -2.45 55.89
CA PRO A 224 19.22 -2.55 57.20
C PRO A 224 19.11 -4.00 57.67
N GLN A 225 20.26 -4.63 57.93
CA GLN A 225 20.28 -5.83 58.76
C GLN A 225 19.74 -5.43 60.13
N ASP A 226 18.69 -6.13 60.56
CA ASP A 226 18.10 -5.99 61.88
C ASP A 226 19.07 -6.61 62.89
N ASP A 227 19.85 -5.78 63.57
CA ASP A 227 20.57 -6.17 64.78
C ASP A 227 19.59 -6.06 65.95
N ARG A 228 18.96 -7.18 66.31
CA ARG A 228 18.47 -7.50 67.67
C ARG A 228 18.07 -8.96 67.83
#